data_AF-A0AAW8L0X0-F1
#
_entry.id   AF-A0AAW8L0X0-F1
#
_cell.length_a   1.000
_cell.length_b   1.000
_cell.length_c   1.000
_cell.angle_alpha   90.00
_cell.angle_beta   90.00
_cell.angle_gamma   90.00
#
_symmetry.space_group_name_H-M   'P 1'
#
loop_
_entity.id
_entity.type
_entity.pdbx_description
1 polymer ?
#
loop_
_entity_poly.entity_id
_entity_poly.type
_entity_poly.pdbx_seq_one_letter_code
_entity_poly.pdbx_strand_id
1 'polypeptide(L)'
;AMCPGYNTEIGFKNVHPFYSKMMTKKLFKYFIHPYQNTWNQLSSIEKVLATTSLEEFEKEYFEMAGFEDYQSYCQAINPIYVFENVKIPLMILNAEDDPVCSIKNLEPYKE
;
A
#
# COMPACT_ATOMS: atom_id res chain seq x y z
N ALA A 1 -11.94 2.46 1.23
CA ALA A 1 -10.56 1.95 1.14
C ALA A 1 -10.37 0.90 2.22
N MET A 2 -9.41 -0.01 2.08
CA MET A 2 -9.04 -0.91 3.18
C MET A 2 -7.71 -0.39 3.75
N CYS A 3 -7.65 -0.24 5.06
CA CYS A 3 -6.58 0.46 5.73
C CYS A 3 -5.28 -0.35 5.76
N PRO A 4 -4.12 0.31 5.57
CA PRO A 4 -2.83 -0.37 5.55
C PRO A 4 -2.40 -0.91 6.92
N GLY A 5 -3.17 -0.63 7.99
CA GLY A 5 -2.93 -1.16 9.33
C GLY A 5 -3.24 -2.66 9.48
N TYR A 6 -3.80 -3.30 8.45
CA TYR A 6 -3.99 -4.76 8.38
C TYR A 6 -3.34 -5.27 7.09
N ASN A 7 -4.01 -6.12 6.32
CA ASN A 7 -3.44 -6.63 5.08
C ASN A 7 -3.33 -5.52 4.01
N THR A 8 -2.10 -5.13 3.66
CA THR A 8 -1.82 -4.07 2.68
C THR A 8 -2.13 -4.50 1.25
N GLU A 9 -1.97 -5.79 0.93
CA GLU A 9 -2.12 -6.32 -0.45
C GLU A 9 -3.56 -6.29 -0.99
N ILE A 10 -4.55 -6.10 -0.11
CA ILE A 10 -5.95 -5.92 -0.47
C ILE A 10 -6.43 -4.47 -0.28
N GLY A 11 -5.53 -3.59 0.19
CA GLY A 11 -5.78 -2.19 0.52
C GLY A 11 -6.39 -1.42 -0.66
N PHE A 12 -5.61 -1.34 -1.74
CA PHE A 12 -5.93 -0.49 -2.90
C PHE A 12 -6.97 -1.08 -3.86
N LYS A 13 -7.17 -2.41 -3.86
CA LYS A 13 -8.23 -3.09 -4.65
C LYS A 13 -9.63 -2.55 -4.35
N ASN A 14 -9.83 -2.08 -3.11
CA ASN A 14 -11.12 -1.61 -2.60
C ASN A 14 -11.24 -0.08 -2.63
N VAL A 15 -10.33 0.63 -3.31
CA VAL A 15 -10.43 2.08 -3.49
C VAL A 15 -11.28 2.40 -4.71
N HIS A 16 -12.21 3.33 -4.55
CA HIS A 16 -13.08 3.74 -5.64
C HIS A 16 -12.26 4.24 -6.86
N PRO A 17 -12.55 3.80 -8.09
CA PRO A 17 -11.67 4.00 -9.26
C PRO A 17 -11.32 5.46 -9.56
N PHE A 18 -12.29 6.37 -9.41
CA PHE A 18 -12.05 7.81 -9.61
C PHE A 18 -11.01 8.36 -8.64
N TYR A 19 -11.13 8.00 -7.36
CA TYR A 19 -10.18 8.44 -6.32
C TYR A 19 -8.83 7.79 -6.54
N SER A 20 -8.78 6.49 -6.88
CA SER A 20 -7.55 5.77 -7.20
C SER A 20 -6.75 6.50 -8.28
N LYS A 21 -7.37 6.78 -9.42
CA LYS A 21 -6.74 7.51 -10.54
C LYS A 21 -6.31 8.93 -10.17
N MET A 22 -7.14 9.67 -9.42
CA MET A 22 -6.80 11.02 -8.98
C MET A 22 -5.58 11.01 -8.05
N MET A 23 -5.53 10.07 -7.10
CA MET A 23 -4.47 9.98 -6.11
C MET A 23 -3.14 9.53 -6.73
N THR A 24 -3.14 8.59 -7.69
CA THR A 24 -1.92 8.22 -8.44
C THR A 24 -1.29 9.43 -9.12
N LYS A 25 -2.09 10.29 -9.77
CA LYS A 25 -1.59 11.54 -10.35
C LYS A 25 -0.98 12.49 -9.31
N LYS A 26 -1.57 12.55 -8.11
CA LYS A 26 -1.01 13.35 -7.01
C LYS A 26 0.31 12.75 -6.51
N LEU A 27 0.43 11.43 -6.43
CA LEU A 27 1.69 10.76 -6.07
C LEU A 27 2.81 11.17 -7.03
N PHE A 28 2.55 11.12 -8.34
CA PHE A 28 3.52 11.59 -9.33
C PHE A 28 3.88 13.06 -9.15
N LYS A 29 2.86 13.93 -9.04
CA LYS A 29 3.06 15.38 -8.89
C LYS A 29 3.92 15.76 -7.69
N TYR A 30 3.73 15.10 -6.55
CA TYR A 30 4.34 15.53 -5.29
C TYR A 30 5.58 14.71 -4.88
N PHE A 31 5.69 13.45 -5.30
CA PHE A 31 6.74 12.55 -4.82
C PHE A 31 7.65 11.98 -5.92
N ILE A 32 7.20 11.96 -7.18
CA ILE A 32 8.02 11.43 -8.27
C ILE A 32 8.65 12.57 -9.07
N HIS A 33 7.84 13.45 -9.66
CA HIS A 33 8.32 14.52 -10.54
C HIS A 33 9.31 15.49 -9.86
N PRO A 34 9.09 15.95 -8.61
CA PRO A 34 10.03 16.87 -7.96
C PRO A 34 11.40 16.25 -7.68
N TYR A 35 11.50 14.92 -7.65
CA TYR A 35 12.69 14.17 -7.26
C TYR A 35 13.20 13.25 -8.39
N GLN A 36 12.91 13.58 -9.66
CA GLN A 36 13.28 12.74 -10.81
C GLN A 36 14.77 12.37 -10.83
N ASN A 37 15.66 13.29 -10.50
CA ASN A 37 17.10 13.01 -10.46
C ASN A 37 17.47 11.91 -9.46
N THR A 38 16.72 11.78 -8.35
CA THR A 38 16.88 10.70 -7.37
C THR A 38 16.43 9.36 -7.95
N TRP A 39 15.45 9.37 -8.84
CA TRP A 39 14.80 8.15 -9.33
C TRP A 39 15.34 7.67 -10.68
N ASN A 40 15.99 8.54 -11.47
CA ASN A 40 16.49 8.24 -12.81
C ASN A 40 17.50 7.07 -12.87
N GLN A 41 18.10 6.72 -11.73
CA GLN A 41 19.02 5.58 -11.61
C GLN A 41 18.32 4.22 -11.46
N LEU A 42 17.01 4.21 -11.16
CA LEU A 42 16.23 2.99 -10.99
C LEU A 42 15.58 2.59 -12.33
N SER A 43 15.77 1.35 -12.75
CA SER A 43 15.16 0.80 -13.97
C SER A 43 13.63 0.73 -13.92
N SER A 44 13.04 0.66 -12.74
CA SER A 44 11.59 0.59 -12.51
C SER A 44 10.87 1.92 -12.72
N ILE A 45 11.57 3.06 -12.79
CA ILE A 45 10.90 4.37 -12.81
C ILE A 45 9.94 4.54 -13.99
N GLU A 46 10.27 3.97 -15.15
CA GLU A 46 9.38 3.99 -16.33
C GLU A 46 8.10 3.19 -16.09
N LYS A 47 8.19 2.03 -15.41
CA LYS A 47 7.02 1.22 -15.06
C LYS A 47 6.13 1.95 -14.06
N VAL A 48 6.74 2.56 -13.03
CA VAL A 48 6.01 3.37 -12.03
C VAL A 48 5.25 4.51 -12.70
N LEU A 49 5.89 5.25 -13.61
CA LEU A 49 5.26 6.36 -14.33
C LEU A 49 4.16 5.93 -15.31
N ALA A 50 4.15 4.66 -15.74
CA ALA A 50 3.09 4.10 -16.57
C ALA A 50 1.82 3.72 -15.79
N THR A 51 1.89 3.68 -14.45
CA THR A 51 0.75 3.28 -13.60
C THR A 51 -0.39 4.32 -13.63
N THR A 52 -1.62 3.83 -13.53
CA THR A 52 -2.84 4.65 -13.65
C THR A 52 -3.77 4.57 -12.44
N SER A 53 -3.49 3.63 -11.54
CA SER A 53 -4.23 3.38 -10.31
C SER A 53 -3.28 3.22 -9.11
N LEU A 54 -3.81 3.31 -7.89
CA LEU A 54 -3.01 3.14 -6.67
C LEU A 54 -2.52 1.71 -6.51
N GLU A 55 -3.31 0.73 -6.94
CA GLU A 55 -2.93 -0.69 -6.90
C GLU A 55 -1.77 -0.98 -7.86
N GLU A 56 -1.82 -0.43 -9.08
CA GLU A 56 -0.70 -0.54 -10.03
C GLU A 56 0.54 0.17 -9.49
N PHE A 57 0.39 1.37 -8.93
CA PHE A 57 1.49 2.11 -8.34
C PHE A 57 2.19 1.31 -7.22
N GLU A 58 1.42 0.74 -6.29
CA GLU A 58 1.95 -0.09 -5.20
C GLU A 58 2.78 -1.27 -5.74
N LYS A 59 2.31 -1.93 -6.80
CA LYS A 59 2.98 -3.11 -7.36
C LYS A 59 4.27 -2.79 -8.11
N GLU A 60 4.46 -1.56 -8.55
CA GLU A 60 5.65 -1.16 -9.30
C GLU A 60 6.65 -0.35 -8.47
N TYR A 61 6.23 0.29 -7.36
CA TYR A 61 7.12 1.21 -6.62
C TYR A 61 8.10 0.51 -5.66
N PHE A 62 8.03 -0.81 -5.47
CA PHE A 62 8.82 -1.53 -4.45
C PHE A 62 10.34 -1.28 -4.54
N GLU A 63 10.89 -1.14 -5.75
CA GLU A 63 12.31 -0.81 -5.95
C GLU A 63 12.63 0.59 -5.41
N MET A 64 11.71 1.55 -5.54
CA MET A 64 11.85 2.89 -4.97
C MET A 64 11.82 2.88 -3.43
N ALA A 65 11.20 1.85 -2.84
CA ALA A 65 11.24 1.58 -1.40
C ALA A 65 12.48 0.80 -0.95
N GLY A 66 13.37 0.43 -1.89
CA GLY A 66 14.63 -0.27 -1.61
C GLY A 66 14.52 -1.80 -1.60
N PHE A 67 13.47 -2.37 -2.19
CA PHE A 67 13.28 -3.82 -2.28
C PHE A 67 13.60 -4.35 -3.67
N GLU A 68 14.11 -5.58 -3.75
CA GLU A 68 14.48 -6.22 -5.02
C GLU A 68 13.26 -6.75 -5.78
N ASP A 69 12.18 -7.10 -5.07
CA ASP A 69 10.97 -7.66 -5.64
C ASP A 69 9.73 -7.30 -4.81
N TYR A 70 8.56 -7.41 -5.43
CA TYR A 70 7.29 -7.07 -4.79
C TYR A 70 6.95 -7.99 -3.60
N GLN A 71 7.33 -9.26 -3.65
CA GLN A 71 7.01 -10.21 -2.58
C GLN A 71 7.83 -9.91 -1.32
N SER A 72 9.13 -9.62 -1.45
CA SER A 72 9.97 -9.22 -0.30
C SER A 72 9.51 -7.89 0.30
N TYR A 73 9.09 -6.94 -0.53
CA TYR A 73 8.45 -5.71 -0.08
C TYR A 73 7.18 -5.99 0.74
N CYS A 74 6.23 -6.77 0.22
CA CYS A 74 5.01 -7.14 0.95
C CYS A 74 5.34 -7.82 2.28
N GLN A 75 6.27 -8.78 2.27
CA GLN A 75 6.66 -9.52 3.47
C GLN A 75 7.22 -8.62 4.57
N ALA A 76 7.94 -7.56 4.19
CA ALA A 76 8.57 -6.64 5.13
C ALA A 76 7.61 -5.59 5.70
N ILE A 77 6.65 -5.13 4.90
CA ILE A 77 5.81 -3.97 5.27
C ILE A 77 4.39 -4.34 5.69
N ASN A 78 3.88 -5.51 5.29
CA ASN A 78 2.51 -5.92 5.60
C ASN A 78 2.42 -6.40 7.06
N PRO A 79 1.70 -5.66 7.94
CA PRO A 79 1.61 -5.97 9.37
C PRO A 79 1.07 -7.38 9.66
N ILE A 80 0.33 -7.96 8.71
CA ILE A 80 -0.31 -9.25 8.96
C ILE A 80 0.68 -10.39 9.13
N TYR A 81 1.84 -10.32 8.48
CA TYR A 81 2.85 -11.37 8.56
C TYR A 81 3.52 -11.47 9.93
N VAL A 82 3.36 -10.46 10.79
CA VAL A 82 3.87 -10.49 12.16
C VAL A 82 2.75 -10.62 13.20
N PHE A 83 1.49 -10.73 12.77
CA PHE A 83 0.33 -10.73 13.66
C PHE A 83 0.36 -11.92 14.63
N GLU A 84 0.71 -13.12 14.16
CA GLU A 84 0.85 -14.34 15.00
C GLU A 84 2.01 -14.26 16.02
N ASN A 85 2.94 -13.33 15.83
CA ASN A 85 4.06 -13.12 16.74
C ASN A 85 3.70 -12.27 17.95
N VAL A 86 2.51 -11.65 17.97
CA VAL A 86 2.04 -10.85 19.11
C VAL A 86 1.86 -11.75 20.34
N LYS A 87 2.66 -11.50 21.39
CA LYS A 87 2.64 -12.30 22.64
C LYS A 87 1.91 -11.64 23.81
N ILE A 88 1.54 -10.36 23.65
CA ILE A 88 0.78 -9.60 24.64
C ILE A 88 -0.68 -9.50 24.18
N PRO A 89 -1.67 -9.47 25.10
CA PRO A 89 -3.05 -9.25 24.71
C PRO A 89 -3.21 -7.97 23.89
N LEU A 90 -3.80 -8.11 22.69
CA LEU A 90 -4.06 -7.01 21.76
C LEU A 90 -5.56 -6.65 21.80
N MET A 91 -5.86 -5.39 22.05
CA MET A 91 -7.21 -4.84 21.88
C MET A 91 -7.25 -4.03 20.59
N ILE A 92 -8.15 -4.38 19.69
CA ILE A 92 -8.39 -3.63 18.45
C ILE A 92 -9.68 -2.84 18.62
N LEU A 93 -9.57 -1.52 18.58
CA LEU A 93 -10.70 -0.60 18.59
C LEU A 93 -10.89 -0.03 17.18
N ASN A 94 -12.06 -0.20 16.59
CA ASN A 94 -12.36 0.26 15.24
C ASN A 94 -13.78 0.80 15.17
N ALA A 95 -13.98 1.91 14.46
CA ALA A 95 -15.28 2.51 14.23
C ALA A 95 -15.93 1.86 13.01
N GLU A 96 -17.21 1.52 13.11
CA GLU A 96 -17.96 0.86 12.02
C GLU A 96 -18.10 1.77 10.78
N ASP A 97 -18.14 3.09 11.00
CA ASP A 97 -18.31 4.12 9.99
C ASP A 97 -16.97 4.69 9.46
N ASP A 98 -15.83 4.11 9.82
CA ASP A 98 -14.52 4.55 9.32
C ASP A 98 -14.42 4.33 7.79
N PRO A 99 -14.29 5.41 6.98
CA PRO A 99 -14.28 5.30 5.51
C PRO A 99 -12.94 4.78 4.95
N VAL A 100 -11.91 4.69 5.79
CA VAL A 100 -10.53 4.30 5.43
C VAL A 100 -10.15 2.96 6.07
N CYS A 101 -10.40 2.79 7.36
CA CYS A 101 -10.08 1.59 8.13
C CYS A 101 -11.32 0.74 8.42
N SER A 102 -11.92 0.22 7.34
CA SER A 102 -13.03 -0.73 7.44
C SER A 102 -12.64 -2.02 8.17
N ILE A 103 -13.49 -2.44 9.12
CA ILE A 103 -13.35 -3.69 9.89
C ILE A 103 -13.20 -4.94 9.02
N LYS A 104 -13.69 -4.89 7.78
CA LYS A 104 -13.56 -5.98 6.79
C LYS A 104 -12.11 -6.40 6.55
N ASN A 105 -11.13 -5.50 6.76
CA ASN A 105 -9.71 -5.83 6.59
C ASN A 105 -9.15 -6.68 7.75
N LEU A 106 -9.84 -6.71 8.90
CA LEU A 106 -9.51 -7.55 10.05
C LEU A 106 -10.30 -8.86 10.07
N GLU A 107 -11.50 -8.90 9.49
CA GLU A 107 -12.41 -10.07 9.55
C GLU A 107 -11.74 -11.43 9.27
N PRO A 108 -10.83 -11.58 8.28
CA PRO A 108 -10.15 -12.85 8.03
C PRO A 108 -9.21 -13.33 9.14
N TYR A 109 -8.90 -12.49 10.13
CA TYR A 109 -7.87 -12.70 11.15
C TYR A 109 -8.42 -12.62 12.59
N LYS A 110 -9.75 -12.72 12.74
CA LYS A 110 -10.42 -12.66 14.05
C LYS A 110 -10.34 -13.95 14.86
N GLU A 111 -10.00 -15.07 14.23
CA GLU A 111 -9.87 -16.40 14.83
C GLU A 111 -8.39 -16.77 14.99
#